data_AF-L7JTV9-F1
#
_entry.id   AF-L7JTV9-F1
#
_cell.length_a   1.000
_cell.length_b   1.000
_cell.length_c   1.000
_cell.angle_alpha   90.00
_cell.angle_beta   90.00
_cell.angle_gamma   90.00
#
_symmetry.space_group_name_H-M   'P 1'
#
loop_
_entity.id
_entity.type
_entity.pdbx_description
1 polymer ?
#
loop_
_entity_poly.entity_id
_entity_poly.type
_entity_poly.pdbx_seq_one_letter_code
_entity_poly.pdbx_strand_id
1 'polypeptide(L)'
;MPKTLKTFVLRRTMVRECYRIDINSDCMSITIDRAMGNINIPYIPNSNPFDLRDIIWSFERQKNENGSIDKLTISNYPIPIETIDIRRAVRVLILANIAASSESNLIIRDNIENAVITDFHGLIDLFGPNSVIPFEFYLNNDKLMLIKSKKMMVRRN
;
A
#
# COMPACT_ATOMS: atom_id res chain seq x y z
N MET A 1 -14.00 10.44 12.99
CA MET A 1 -14.77 10.96 11.82
C MET A 1 -16.21 10.42 11.82
N PRO A 2 -17.18 11.05 11.13
CA PRO A 2 -18.55 10.54 11.01
C PRO A 2 -18.59 9.14 10.41
N LYS A 3 -19.50 8.28 10.91
CA LYS A 3 -19.63 6.88 10.46
C LYS A 3 -20.17 6.74 9.04
N THR A 4 -20.85 7.77 8.54
CA THR A 4 -21.45 7.79 7.19
C THR A 4 -20.50 8.29 6.10
N LEU A 5 -19.28 8.70 6.46
CA LEU A 5 -18.34 9.29 5.51
C LEU A 5 -17.80 8.23 4.53
N LYS A 6 -18.25 8.30 3.27
CA LYS A 6 -17.83 7.38 2.20
C LYS A 6 -16.53 7.79 1.50
N THR A 7 -16.22 9.08 1.48
CA THR A 7 -15.05 9.61 0.79
C THR A 7 -14.31 10.57 1.70
N PHE A 8 -13.01 10.35 1.88
CA PHE A 8 -12.12 11.23 2.62
C PHE A 8 -11.03 11.74 1.69
N VAL A 9 -10.91 13.06 1.60
CA VAL A 9 -9.87 13.71 0.81
C VAL A 9 -9.14 14.70 1.69
N LEU A 10 -7.82 14.52 1.81
CA LEU A 10 -6.91 15.42 2.50
C LEU A 10 -5.82 15.82 1.52
N ARG A 11 -5.62 17.13 1.29
CA ARG A 11 -4.61 17.60 0.34
C ARG A 11 -3.78 18.70 0.96
N ARG A 12 -2.46 18.66 0.75
CA ARG A 12 -1.53 19.73 1.13
C ARG A 12 -1.72 20.17 2.58
N THR A 13 -1.90 19.19 3.47
CA THR A 13 -2.26 19.43 4.87
C THR A 13 -1.14 18.98 5.79
N MET A 14 -0.83 19.81 6.79
CA MET A 14 0.04 19.47 7.90
C MET A 14 -0.81 19.22 9.14
N VAL A 15 -0.77 17.99 9.66
CA VAL A 15 -1.31 17.64 10.97
C VAL A 15 -0.25 18.01 12.01
N ARG A 16 -0.56 18.97 12.88
CA ARG A 16 0.37 19.47 13.90
C ARG A 16 0.79 18.36 14.86
N GLU A 17 1.97 18.55 15.45
CA GLU A 17 2.48 17.71 16.53
C GLU A 17 1.44 17.58 17.66
N CYS A 18 1.29 16.36 18.20
CA CYS A 18 0.26 15.95 19.17
C CYS A 18 -1.18 15.79 18.65
N TYR A 19 -1.46 16.07 17.38
CA TYR A 19 -2.76 15.78 16.76
C TYR A 19 -2.70 14.54 15.88
N ARG A 20 -3.84 13.85 15.78
CA ARG A 20 -3.99 12.64 14.97
C ARG A 20 -5.30 12.70 14.19
N ILE A 21 -5.25 12.33 12.91
CA ILE A 21 -6.44 12.10 12.09
C ILE A 21 -6.72 10.60 12.03
N ASP A 22 -7.83 10.17 12.63
CA ASP A 22 -8.31 8.79 12.52
C ASP A 22 -9.38 8.66 11.45
N ILE A 23 -9.02 8.04 10.33
CA ILE A 23 -9.92 7.80 9.21
C ILE A 23 -10.75 6.54 9.50
N ASN A 24 -12.07 6.63 9.32
CA ASN A 24 -12.96 5.50 9.55
C ASN A 24 -12.73 4.38 8.51
N SER A 25 -12.70 3.13 8.97
CA SER A 25 -12.66 1.91 8.15
C SER A 25 -13.79 1.81 7.12
N ASP A 26 -14.94 2.41 7.37
CA ASP A 26 -16.12 2.43 6.49
C ASP A 26 -15.98 3.33 5.26
N CYS A 27 -14.89 4.11 5.19
CA CYS A 27 -14.59 4.98 4.06
C CYS A 27 -14.30 4.13 2.81
N MET A 28 -15.03 4.37 1.72
CA MET A 28 -14.85 3.65 0.46
C MET A 28 -13.65 4.19 -0.32
N SER A 29 -13.44 5.51 -0.27
CA SER A 29 -12.34 6.17 -0.95
C SER A 29 -11.56 7.04 0.03
N ILE A 30 -10.24 6.84 0.08
CA ILE A 30 -9.32 7.66 0.86
C ILE A 30 -8.30 8.22 -0.11
N THR A 31 -8.18 9.54 -0.17
CA THR A 31 -7.12 10.24 -0.89
C THR A 31 -6.40 11.17 0.07
N ILE A 32 -5.12 10.92 0.27
CA ILE A 32 -4.21 11.81 1.00
C ILE A 32 -3.18 12.23 -0.04
N ASP A 33 -3.08 13.51 -0.33
CA ASP A 33 -2.15 14.03 -1.33
C ASP A 33 -1.25 15.10 -0.72
N ARG A 34 0.04 14.84 -0.70
CA ARG A 34 1.06 15.74 -0.15
C ARG A 34 0.72 16.19 1.27
N ALA A 35 0.44 15.24 2.15
CA ALA A 35 0.18 15.52 3.56
C ALA A 35 1.40 15.18 4.43
N MET A 36 1.40 15.71 5.65
CA MET A 36 2.44 15.52 6.66
C MET A 36 1.81 15.41 8.05
N GLY A 37 2.46 14.67 8.94
CA GLY A 37 1.99 14.43 10.31
C GLY A 37 1.15 13.16 10.47
N ASN A 38 0.64 12.97 11.69
CA ASN A 38 0.10 11.71 12.18
C ASN A 38 -1.33 11.42 11.65
N ILE A 39 -1.42 10.49 10.69
CA ILE A 39 -2.68 10.07 10.08
C ILE A 39 -2.80 8.54 10.17
N ASN A 40 -3.85 8.06 10.81
CA ASN A 40 -4.15 6.65 10.89
C ASN A 40 -5.06 6.23 9.72
N ILE A 41 -4.51 5.41 8.83
CA ILE A 41 -5.23 4.85 7.69
C ILE A 41 -5.70 3.43 8.02
N PRO A 42 -7.00 3.15 7.95
CA PRO A 42 -7.50 1.81 8.25
C PRO A 42 -6.98 0.78 7.25
N TYR A 43 -6.68 -0.42 7.77
CA TYR A 43 -6.26 -1.63 7.05
C TYR A 43 -4.82 -1.66 6.51
N ILE A 44 -3.96 -0.75 6.96
CA ILE A 44 -2.51 -0.92 6.88
C ILE A 44 -2.07 -1.39 8.27
N PRO A 45 -1.90 -2.70 8.51
CA PRO A 45 -1.52 -3.23 9.82
C PRO A 45 -0.16 -2.67 10.23
N ASN A 46 -0.03 -2.29 11.50
CA ASN A 46 1.21 -1.80 12.12
C ASN A 46 1.75 -0.47 11.59
N SER A 47 0.98 0.36 10.90
CA SER A 47 1.41 1.76 10.83
C SER A 47 1.23 2.36 12.22
N ASN A 48 2.32 2.40 13.00
CA ASN A 48 2.55 3.54 13.88
C ASN A 48 2.12 4.77 13.07
N PRO A 49 1.10 5.50 13.52
CA PRO A 49 0.17 6.17 12.64
C PRO A 49 0.90 7.21 11.79
N PHE A 50 1.19 6.89 10.52
CA PHE A 50 2.05 7.63 9.58
C PHE A 50 2.77 8.78 10.30
N ASP A 51 3.71 8.48 11.21
CA ASP A 51 4.33 9.52 12.04
C ASP A 51 5.44 10.21 11.26
N LEU A 52 5.05 10.66 10.07
CA LEU A 52 5.87 11.31 9.09
C LEU A 52 5.77 12.82 9.33
N ARG A 53 6.29 13.25 10.47
CA ARG A 53 6.25 14.66 10.89
C ARG A 53 6.99 15.59 9.93
N ASP A 54 7.93 15.03 9.16
CA ASP A 54 8.83 15.79 8.29
C ASP A 54 8.78 15.35 6.82
N ILE A 55 7.80 14.51 6.45
CA ILE A 55 7.80 13.86 5.14
C ILE A 55 6.45 14.04 4.47
N ILE A 56 6.51 14.51 3.23
CA ILE A 56 5.35 14.73 2.38
C ILE A 56 5.06 13.44 1.62
N TRP A 57 3.92 12.84 1.91
CA TRP A 57 3.51 11.57 1.29
C TRP A 57 2.12 11.65 0.68
N SER A 58 1.84 10.72 -0.23
CA SER A 58 0.52 10.56 -0.84
C SER A 58 0.05 9.11 -0.77
N PHE A 59 -1.25 8.94 -0.57
CA PHE A 59 -1.95 7.67 -0.46
C PHE A 59 -3.29 7.72 -1.17
N GLU A 60 -3.58 6.70 -1.97
CA GLU A 60 -4.89 6.51 -2.57
C GLU A 60 -5.40 5.10 -2.29
N ARG A 61 -6.63 4.99 -1.82
CA ARG A 61 -7.35 3.73 -1.72
C ARG A 61 -8.74 3.85 -2.31
N GLN A 62 -9.10 2.86 -3.11
CA GLN A 62 -10.46 2.65 -3.59
C GLN A 62 -10.92 1.24 -3.20
N LYS A 63 -12.05 1.17 -2.49
CA LYS A 63 -12.67 -0.07 -2.03
C LYS A 63 -13.92 -0.34 -2.87
N ASN A 64 -14.17 -1.60 -3.19
CA ASN A 64 -15.41 -2.02 -3.82
C ASN A 64 -16.47 -2.45 -2.77
N GLU A 65 -17.69 -2.72 -3.25
CA GLU A 65 -18.82 -3.11 -2.40
C GLU A 65 -18.57 -4.41 -1.60
N ASN A 66 -17.72 -5.30 -2.11
CA ASN A 66 -17.45 -6.60 -1.49
C ASN A 66 -16.38 -6.55 -0.38
N GLY A 67 -15.72 -5.41 -0.19
CA GLY A 67 -14.72 -5.27 0.86
C GLY A 67 -13.27 -5.23 0.38
N SER A 68 -12.99 -5.64 -0.85
CA SER A 68 -11.63 -5.70 -1.40
C SER A 68 -11.15 -4.32 -1.87
N ILE A 69 -9.83 -4.18 -1.96
CA ILE A 69 -9.20 -2.94 -2.41
C ILE A 69 -8.96 -3.05 -3.91
N ASP A 70 -9.60 -2.18 -4.70
CA ASP A 70 -9.41 -2.16 -6.15
C ASP A 70 -8.07 -1.53 -6.53
N LYS A 71 -7.69 -0.46 -5.82
CA LYS A 71 -6.43 0.25 -6.03
C LYS A 71 -5.85 0.74 -4.72
N LEU A 72 -4.56 0.50 -4.52
CA LEU A 72 -3.75 1.01 -3.43
C LEU A 72 -2.53 1.70 -4.01
N THR A 73 -2.37 3.00 -3.77
CA THR A 73 -1.20 3.78 -4.19
C THR A 73 -0.52 4.36 -2.97
N ILE A 74 0.79 4.17 -2.83
CA ILE A 74 1.62 4.77 -1.80
C ILE A 74 2.81 5.42 -2.48
N SER A 75 3.11 6.68 -2.16
CA SER A 75 4.24 7.38 -2.74
C SER A 75 4.93 8.34 -1.80
N ASN A 76 6.24 8.51 -1.99
CA ASN A 76 7.10 9.38 -1.18
C ASN A 76 7.03 9.02 0.31
N TYR A 77 6.96 7.71 0.61
CA TYR A 77 6.77 7.19 1.96
C TYR A 77 7.99 6.37 2.37
N PRO A 78 8.77 6.79 3.37
CA PRO A 78 9.79 5.93 3.92
C PRO A 78 9.17 4.95 4.89
N ILE A 79 9.56 3.68 4.75
CA ILE A 79 9.14 2.63 5.65
C ILE A 79 10.11 2.66 6.85
N PRO A 80 9.64 3.00 8.07
CA PRO A 80 10.48 2.93 9.26
C PRO A 80 10.90 1.48 9.55
N ILE A 81 11.67 1.23 10.61
CA ILE A 81 12.22 -0.09 11.03
C ILE A 81 11.14 -1.19 11.21
N GLU A 82 9.87 -0.85 11.04
CA GLU A 82 8.73 -1.75 11.13
C GLU A 82 8.40 -2.41 9.78
N THR A 83 7.87 -3.63 9.85
CA THR A 83 7.39 -4.37 8.67
C THR A 83 6.01 -3.86 8.26
N ILE A 84 5.86 -3.42 7.00
CA ILE A 84 4.54 -3.15 6.40
C ILE A 84 4.01 -4.45 5.83
N ASP A 85 2.86 -4.89 6.33
CA ASP A 85 2.26 -6.17 5.96
C ASP A 85 0.89 -5.95 5.30
N ILE A 86 0.86 -5.95 3.96
CA ILE A 86 -0.38 -5.79 3.19
C ILE A 86 -1.10 -7.14 3.14
N ARG A 87 -1.99 -7.38 4.12
CA ARG A 87 -2.72 -8.64 4.31
C ARG A 87 -4.02 -8.78 3.51
N ARG A 88 -4.46 -7.75 2.80
CA ARG A 88 -5.76 -7.71 2.11
C ARG A 88 -5.56 -7.92 0.62
N ALA A 89 -6.57 -8.51 -0.04
CA ALA A 89 -6.62 -8.59 -1.49
C ALA A 89 -6.66 -7.17 -2.09
N VAL A 90 -5.62 -6.85 -2.87
CA VAL A 90 -5.44 -5.56 -3.53
C VAL A 90 -5.33 -5.82 -5.03
N ARG A 91 -6.32 -5.45 -5.82
CA ARG A 91 -6.30 -5.71 -7.26
C ARG A 91 -5.12 -5.00 -7.96
N VAL A 92 -4.92 -3.73 -7.66
CA VAL A 92 -3.79 -2.94 -8.21
C VAL A 92 -3.01 -2.28 -7.07
N LEU A 93 -1.73 -2.61 -6.94
CA LEU A 93 -0.79 -1.96 -6.02
C LEU A 93 0.19 -1.08 -6.79
N ILE A 94 0.36 0.16 -6.34
CA ILE A 94 1.33 1.11 -6.90
C ILE A 94 2.18 1.67 -5.77
N LEU A 95 3.49 1.45 -5.87
CA LEU A 95 4.50 1.96 -4.95
C LEU A 95 5.48 2.81 -5.74
N ALA A 96 5.69 4.06 -5.32
CA ALA A 96 6.56 4.98 -6.05
C ALA A 96 7.42 5.81 -5.08
N ASN A 97 8.73 5.86 -5.29
CA ASN A 97 9.67 6.61 -4.45
C ASN A 97 9.54 6.21 -2.96
N ILE A 98 9.85 4.95 -2.67
CA ILE A 98 9.73 4.35 -1.34
C ILE A 98 11.12 3.97 -0.86
N ALA A 99 11.49 4.42 0.34
CA ALA A 99 12.76 4.09 0.98
C ALA A 99 12.50 3.32 2.28
N ALA A 100 12.82 2.04 2.29
CA ALA A 100 12.74 1.17 3.44
C ALA A 100 14.13 1.07 4.11
N SER A 101 14.16 1.05 5.44
CA SER A 101 15.40 0.74 6.17
C SER A 101 15.84 -0.71 5.88
N SER A 102 17.12 -1.02 6.12
CA SER A 102 17.66 -2.38 5.94
C SER A 102 17.01 -3.45 6.81
N GLU A 103 16.33 -3.03 7.88
CA GLU A 103 15.63 -3.90 8.83
C GLU A 103 14.12 -3.99 8.53
N SER A 104 13.61 -3.10 7.70
CA SER A 104 12.20 -3.07 7.33
C SER A 104 11.93 -3.99 6.15
N ASN A 105 10.81 -4.71 6.22
CA ASN A 105 10.33 -5.54 5.14
C ASN A 105 8.96 -5.04 4.69
N LEU A 106 8.79 -4.88 3.38
CA LEU A 106 7.46 -4.79 2.81
C LEU A 106 6.99 -6.19 2.46
N ILE A 107 6.02 -6.71 3.21
CA ILE A 107 5.38 -7.98 2.94
C ILE A 107 4.08 -7.72 2.19
N ILE A 108 4.02 -8.25 0.97
CA ILE A 108 2.83 -8.26 0.14
C ILE A 108 2.26 -9.68 0.20
N ARG A 109 1.15 -9.86 0.94
CA ARG A 109 0.48 -11.16 1.03
C ARG A 109 -0.58 -11.32 -0.05
N ASP A 110 -1.07 -12.56 -0.16
CA ASP A 110 -1.89 -13.07 -1.27
C ASP A 110 -2.97 -12.11 -1.82
N ASN A 111 -3.17 -12.26 -3.14
CA ASN A 111 -4.20 -11.64 -3.97
C ASN A 111 -3.90 -10.22 -4.45
N ILE A 112 -2.65 -9.97 -4.83
CA ILE A 112 -2.34 -8.88 -5.76
C ILE A 112 -2.47 -9.37 -7.21
N GLU A 113 -3.32 -8.71 -8.00
CA GLU A 113 -3.42 -9.03 -9.44
C GLU A 113 -2.31 -8.34 -10.22
N ASN A 114 -2.06 -7.06 -9.92
CA ASN A 114 -1.06 -6.24 -10.58
C ASN A 114 -0.30 -5.39 -9.55
N ALA A 115 1.03 -5.37 -9.62
CA ALA A 115 1.84 -4.42 -8.86
C ALA A 115 2.78 -3.62 -9.76
N VAL A 116 2.87 -2.33 -9.48
CA VAL A 116 3.81 -1.39 -10.09
C VAL A 116 4.67 -0.81 -8.99
N ILE A 117 5.98 -1.07 -9.02
CA ILE A 117 6.95 -0.61 -8.04
C ILE A 117 7.98 0.22 -8.79
N THR A 118 8.17 1.49 -8.43
CA THR A 118 9.10 2.43 -9.08
C THR A 118 9.94 3.12 -8.01
N ASP A 119 11.25 3.22 -8.21
CA ASP A 119 12.17 3.89 -7.28
C ASP A 119 12.01 3.38 -5.84
N PHE A 120 12.10 2.06 -5.68
CA PHE A 120 12.01 1.40 -4.38
C PHE A 120 13.40 0.99 -3.89
N HIS A 121 13.73 1.37 -2.66
CA HIS A 121 14.94 0.95 -1.97
C HIS A 121 14.57 0.19 -0.71
N GLY A 122 15.07 -1.04 -0.53
CA GLY A 122 14.81 -1.86 0.65
C GLY A 122 14.47 -3.31 0.31
N LEU A 123 13.94 -4.05 1.30
CA LEU A 123 13.54 -5.44 1.13
C LEU A 123 12.03 -5.57 0.86
N ILE A 124 11.67 -6.35 -0.15
CA ILE A 124 10.29 -6.71 -0.48
C ILE A 124 10.15 -8.24 -0.42
N ASP A 125 9.19 -8.71 0.36
CA ASP A 125 8.69 -10.08 0.31
C ASP A 125 7.36 -10.10 -0.44
N LEU A 126 7.39 -10.67 -1.64
CA LEU A 126 6.23 -10.78 -2.54
C LEU A 126 5.44 -12.07 -2.37
N PHE A 127 5.98 -13.03 -1.63
CA PHE A 127 5.53 -14.43 -1.67
C PHE A 127 5.04 -14.89 -0.30
N GLY A 128 5.44 -14.20 0.76
CA GLY A 128 5.28 -14.72 2.10
C GLY A 128 5.89 -16.13 2.23
N PRO A 129 5.72 -16.78 3.38
CA PRO A 129 6.31 -18.09 3.60
C PRO A 129 5.67 -19.23 2.79
N ASN A 130 4.52 -19.04 2.13
CA ASN A 130 3.69 -20.13 1.60
C ASN A 130 3.13 -19.93 0.17
N SER A 131 3.55 -18.92 -0.60
CA SER A 131 2.98 -18.72 -1.94
C SER A 131 3.52 -19.72 -2.96
N VAL A 132 2.61 -20.50 -3.55
CA VAL A 132 2.86 -21.47 -4.64
C VAL A 132 2.40 -20.90 -6.00
N ILE A 133 2.12 -19.60 -6.05
CA ILE A 133 1.56 -18.96 -7.26
C ILE A 133 2.72 -18.63 -8.21
N PRO A 134 2.68 -18.96 -9.50
CA PRO A 134 3.66 -18.46 -10.45
C PRO A 134 3.42 -16.97 -10.75
N PHE A 135 4.49 -16.20 -10.90
CA PHE A 135 4.47 -14.77 -11.23
C PHE A 135 5.50 -14.48 -12.31
N GLU A 136 5.17 -13.53 -13.17
CA GLU A 136 6.12 -12.93 -14.09
C GLU A 136 6.49 -11.55 -13.56
N PHE A 137 7.78 -11.22 -13.65
CA PHE A 137 8.26 -9.89 -13.32
C PHE A 137 9.04 -9.29 -14.49
N TYR A 138 8.90 -7.97 -14.62
CA TYR A 138 9.60 -7.19 -15.63
C TYR A 138 10.32 -6.04 -14.92
N LEU A 139 11.60 -5.86 -15.24
CA LEU A 139 12.41 -4.73 -14.80
C LEU A 139 12.59 -3.79 -16.00
N ASN A 140 12.19 -2.53 -15.86
CA ASN A 140 12.33 -1.52 -16.89
C ASN A 140 12.65 -0.17 -16.24
N ASN A 141 13.82 0.42 -16.48
CA ASN A 141 14.20 1.75 -16.00
C ASN A 141 13.80 2.00 -14.53
N ASP A 142 14.37 1.21 -13.61
CA ASP A 142 14.11 1.31 -12.16
C ASP A 142 12.67 1.00 -11.70
N LYS A 143 11.86 0.45 -12.61
CA LYS A 143 10.51 -0.02 -12.34
C LYS A 143 10.43 -1.55 -12.38
N LEU A 144 9.98 -2.13 -11.27
CA LEU A 144 9.58 -3.54 -11.17
C LEU A 144 8.07 -3.64 -11.36
N MET A 145 7.65 -4.38 -12.39
CA MET A 145 6.25 -4.72 -12.62
C MET A 145 6.02 -6.20 -12.35
N LEU A 146 5.07 -6.51 -11.47
CA LEU A 146 4.64 -7.88 -11.19
C LEU A 146 3.26 -8.08 -11.79
N ILE A 147 3.16 -9.06 -12.66
CA ILE A 147 1.92 -9.43 -13.32
C ILE A 147 1.64 -10.88 -12.93
N LYS A 148 0.48 -11.11 -12.31
CA LYS A 148 0.03 -12.48 -12.04
C LYS A 148 -0.11 -13.20 -13.38
N SER A 149 0.75 -14.17 -13.64
CA SER A 149 0.67 -14.92 -14.89
C SER A 149 -0.61 -15.73 -14.90
N LYS A 150 -1.28 -15.80 -16.06
CA LYS A 150 -2.47 -16.63 -16.21
C LYS A 150 -2.09 -18.06 -15.83
N LYS A 151 -2.85 -18.63 -14.90
CA LYS A 151 -2.76 -20.04 -14.50
C LYS A 151 -2.69 -20.88 -15.78
N MET A 152 -1.53 -21.46 -16.11
CA MET A 152 -1.45 -22.41 -17.20
C MET A 152 -2.42 -23.54 -16.85
N MET A 153 -3.53 -23.63 -17.58
CA MET A 153 -4.36 -24.83 -17.55
C MET A 153 -3.50 -25.95 -18.14
N VAL A 154 -2.86 -26.73 -17.28
CA VAL A 154 -2.32 -28.02 -17.67
C VAL A 154 -3.53 -28.88 -18.04
N ARG A 155 -3.82 -28.98 -19.34
CA ARG A 155 -4.74 -29.99 -19.86
C ARG A 155 -4.08 -31.33 -19.56
N ARG A 156 -4.59 -32.04 -18.56
CA ARG A 156 -4.30 -33.46 -18.40
C ARG A 156 -5.02 -34.17 -19.53
N ASN A 157 -4.26 -34.75 -20.47
CA ASN A 157 -4.75 -35.73 -21.43
C ASN A 157 -4.94 -37.08 -20.73
#